data_AF-A0A6N2ZCR1-F1
#
_entry.id   AF-A0A6N2ZCR1-F1
#
_cell.length_a   1.000
_cell.length_b   1.000
_cell.length_c   1.000
_cell.angle_alpha   90.00
_cell.angle_beta   90.00
_cell.angle_gamma   90.00
#
_symmetry.space_group_name_H-M   'P 1'
#
loop_
_entity.id
_entity.type
_entity.pdbx_description
1 polymer ?
#
loop_
_entity_poly.entity_id
_entity_poly.type
_entity_poly.pdbx_seq_one_letter_code
_entity_poly.pdbx_strand_id
1 'polypeptide(L)'
;MVVNNQAIRMLSLTVMFVSGCGLQHIQIQGSLLVWLFVEIVLNRKQMKKIPHRDVVVMACLMGAFSILSIIKGVSNYPFVLVAMAIGYIVALNYRGKGAASFYDDMSKLCRYAMYYTFMHIPFLFFTGMLSPLEGTFAYHFHRLFYFVDSGGMSFTNGFRLCGLAWEPGIWQMIMNFNLYFALVEKRSAKQIAMAISAVVLTLSTSGMFTMIVIILYYLSFVLKKIKIGQLAGMAIVGVFFYGIIFQNIDEKLNGEGATSSMVRFGDTYVGAMMLSKNPVIGANTELTGYSRSNDVIALRQYLWDEAEIKGDNEGFLNAYIVNGFMIFLLDWGLVIGLFLLYRMIKADFMEPTTVRIGFLLTILLTLFAEPISSTAFFYFFVIYGILGKRTKTQNGIGYART
;
A
#
# COMPACT_ATOMS: atom_id res chain seq x y z
N MET A 1 6.70 -3.71 -33.33
CA MET A 1 7.49 -4.60 -32.42
C MET A 1 7.84 -3.92 -31.07
N VAL A 2 6.93 -3.12 -30.49
CA VAL A 2 7.15 -2.33 -29.24
C VAL A 2 6.65 -3.08 -27.98
N VAL A 3 5.85 -4.11 -28.17
CA VAL A 3 5.09 -4.85 -27.14
C VAL A 3 5.98 -5.56 -26.10
N ASN A 4 7.18 -6.01 -26.50
CA ASN A 4 8.05 -6.82 -25.64
C ASN A 4 8.59 -6.05 -24.40
N ASN A 5 8.83 -4.74 -24.52
CA ASN A 5 9.42 -3.98 -23.41
C ASN A 5 8.39 -3.46 -22.39
N GLN A 6 7.11 -3.32 -22.73
CA GLN A 6 6.07 -2.89 -21.76
C GLN A 6 5.57 -4.06 -20.94
N ALA A 7 5.31 -5.21 -21.57
CA ALA A 7 4.85 -6.40 -20.87
C ALA A 7 5.84 -6.84 -19.77
N ILE A 8 7.14 -6.81 -20.05
CA ILE A 8 8.19 -7.13 -19.05
C ILE A 8 8.16 -6.13 -17.88
N ARG A 9 7.98 -4.83 -18.14
CA ARG A 9 7.91 -3.82 -17.08
C ARG A 9 6.67 -3.99 -16.21
N MET A 10 5.52 -4.22 -16.81
CA MET A 10 4.27 -4.49 -16.09
C MET A 10 4.38 -5.78 -15.28
N LEU A 11 4.99 -6.84 -15.83
CA LEU A 11 5.24 -8.08 -15.10
C LEU A 11 6.18 -7.87 -13.92
N SER A 12 7.25 -7.08 -14.09
CA SER A 12 8.15 -6.68 -12.99
C SER A 12 7.42 -5.85 -11.93
N LEU A 13 6.55 -4.90 -12.29
CA LEU A 13 5.70 -4.22 -11.30
C LEU A 13 4.80 -5.19 -10.53
N THR A 14 4.20 -6.17 -11.22
CA THR A 14 3.35 -7.20 -10.59
C THR A 14 4.17 -8.08 -9.65
N VAL A 15 5.34 -8.56 -10.07
CA VAL A 15 6.21 -9.41 -9.25
C VAL A 15 6.69 -8.64 -8.03
N MET A 16 7.14 -7.40 -8.17
CA MET A 16 7.47 -6.52 -7.04
C MET A 16 6.30 -6.37 -6.06
N PHE A 17 5.09 -6.12 -6.56
CA PHE A 17 3.90 -6.04 -5.72
C PHE A 17 3.65 -7.38 -5.00
N VAL A 18 3.59 -8.50 -5.70
CA VAL A 18 3.31 -9.81 -5.08
C VAL A 18 4.40 -10.23 -4.10
N SER A 19 5.67 -9.91 -4.38
CA SER A 19 6.82 -10.30 -3.55
C SER A 19 6.72 -9.81 -2.11
N GLY A 20 6.09 -8.64 -1.93
CA GLY A 20 6.05 -7.95 -0.64
C GLY A 20 4.69 -7.43 -0.26
N CYS A 21 3.64 -7.57 -1.07
CA CYS A 21 2.23 -7.22 -0.77
C CYS A 21 1.29 -8.41 -1.02
N GLY A 22 1.78 -9.50 -1.61
CA GLY A 22 0.98 -10.63 -2.07
C GLY A 22 0.83 -11.75 -1.05
N LEU A 23 -0.18 -12.59 -1.24
CA LEU A 23 -0.27 -13.85 -0.49
C LEU A 23 0.97 -14.69 -0.72
N GLN A 24 1.42 -15.42 0.30
CA GLN A 24 2.58 -16.30 0.19
C GLN A 24 2.23 -17.51 -0.70
N HIS A 25 2.33 -17.33 -2.00
CA HIS A 25 2.13 -18.39 -2.99
C HIS A 25 3.20 -19.48 -2.88
N ILE A 26 4.38 -19.12 -2.36
CA ILE A 26 5.54 -19.99 -2.14
C ILE A 26 5.80 -20.08 -0.64
N GLN A 27 5.38 -21.18 -0.01
CA GLN A 27 5.57 -21.47 1.40
C GLN A 27 6.94 -22.10 1.67
N ILE A 28 8.00 -21.40 1.25
CA ILE A 28 9.39 -21.83 1.49
C ILE A 28 10.09 -20.71 2.25
N GLN A 29 10.90 -21.07 3.24
CA GLN A 29 11.74 -20.12 3.96
C GLN A 29 12.65 -19.38 2.95
N GLY A 30 12.61 -18.05 2.97
CA GLY A 30 13.35 -17.24 1.99
C GLY A 30 12.66 -17.10 0.63
N SER A 31 11.35 -17.30 0.52
CA SER A 31 10.57 -17.07 -0.71
C SER A 31 10.80 -15.70 -1.36
N LEU A 32 11.14 -14.67 -0.57
CA LEU A 32 11.51 -13.35 -1.09
C LEU A 32 12.78 -13.39 -1.97
N LEU A 33 13.73 -14.28 -1.71
CA LEU A 33 14.91 -14.48 -2.56
C LEU A 33 14.55 -15.09 -3.92
N VAL A 34 13.49 -15.92 -3.97
CA VAL A 34 12.96 -16.42 -5.25
C VAL A 34 12.42 -15.26 -6.07
N TRP A 35 11.66 -14.36 -5.45
CA TRP A 35 11.17 -13.16 -6.13
C TRP A 35 12.30 -12.24 -6.57
N LEU A 36 13.35 -12.06 -5.75
CA LEU A 36 14.55 -11.33 -6.16
C LEU A 36 15.19 -11.97 -7.40
N PHE A 37 15.33 -13.30 -7.44
CA PHE A 37 15.88 -13.99 -8.60
C PHE A 37 15.02 -13.78 -9.85
N VAL A 38 13.69 -13.88 -9.73
CA VAL A 38 12.76 -13.60 -10.83
C VAL A 38 12.96 -12.17 -11.36
N GLU A 39 13.08 -11.19 -10.47
CA GLU A 39 13.30 -9.79 -10.85
C GLU A 39 14.65 -9.56 -11.54
N ILE A 40 15.72 -10.22 -11.09
CA ILE A 40 17.02 -10.20 -11.77
C ILE A 40 16.89 -10.75 -13.20
N VAL A 41 16.18 -11.86 -13.37
CA VAL A 41 15.99 -12.49 -14.69
C VAL A 41 15.16 -11.60 -15.62
N LEU A 42 14.02 -11.08 -15.15
CA LEU A 42 13.15 -10.19 -15.90
C LEU A 42 13.89 -8.92 -16.34
N ASN A 43 14.74 -8.38 -15.46
CA ASN A 43 15.40 -7.09 -15.66
C ASN A 43 16.86 -7.17 -16.07
N ARG A 44 17.35 -8.35 -16.46
CA ARG A 44 18.76 -8.61 -16.84
C ARG A 44 19.35 -7.59 -17.81
N LYS A 45 18.54 -7.06 -18.73
CA LYS A 45 18.98 -6.04 -19.71
C LYS A 45 19.25 -4.68 -19.05
N GLN A 46 18.49 -4.30 -18.04
CA GLN A 46 18.69 -3.05 -17.30
C GLN A 46 19.79 -3.19 -16.24
N MET A 47 19.91 -4.38 -15.63
CA MET A 47 21.00 -4.71 -14.70
C MET A 47 22.39 -4.49 -15.33
N LYS A 48 22.56 -4.81 -16.61
CA LYS A 48 23.81 -4.58 -17.36
C LYS A 48 24.15 -3.09 -17.57
N LYS A 49 23.22 -2.18 -17.29
CA LYS A 49 23.35 -0.73 -17.53
C LYS A 49 23.36 0.07 -16.24
N ILE A 50 23.57 -0.59 -15.10
CA ILE A 50 23.63 0.08 -13.80
C ILE A 50 24.86 0.99 -13.74
N PRO A 51 24.70 2.30 -13.49
CA PRO A 51 25.83 3.18 -13.26
C PRO A 51 26.42 2.98 -11.88
N HIS A 52 27.75 3.10 -11.77
CA HIS A 52 28.48 2.99 -10.50
C HIS A 52 27.89 3.86 -9.38
N ARG A 53 27.45 5.09 -9.70
CA ARG A 53 26.78 5.98 -8.74
C ARG A 53 25.59 5.31 -8.05
N ASP A 54 24.76 4.59 -8.78
CA ASP A 54 23.56 3.97 -8.20
C ASP A 54 23.95 2.83 -7.25
N VAL A 55 24.98 2.05 -7.61
CA VAL A 55 25.52 1.00 -6.74
C VAL A 55 25.99 1.60 -5.42
N VAL A 56 26.75 2.70 -5.46
CA VAL A 56 27.21 3.41 -4.26
C VAL A 56 26.03 3.91 -3.43
N VAL A 57 25.05 4.58 -4.06
CA VAL A 57 23.87 5.09 -3.34
C VAL A 57 23.08 3.96 -2.69
N MET A 58 22.86 2.84 -3.39
CA MET A 58 22.17 1.68 -2.85
C MET A 58 22.96 1.03 -1.71
N ALA A 59 24.28 0.90 -1.85
CA ALA A 59 25.14 0.39 -0.78
C ALA A 59 25.11 1.28 0.46
N CYS A 60 25.14 2.60 0.30
CA CYS A 60 25.00 3.54 1.41
C CYS A 60 23.62 3.44 2.08
N LEU A 61 22.54 3.37 1.29
CA LEU A 61 21.18 3.29 1.81
C LEU A 61 20.96 1.97 2.58
N MET A 62 21.31 0.83 1.97
CA MET A 62 21.19 -0.49 2.60
C MET A 62 22.12 -0.61 3.82
N GLY A 63 23.35 -0.10 3.73
CA GLY A 63 24.29 -0.08 4.85
C GLY A 63 23.79 0.77 6.03
N ALA A 64 23.25 1.96 5.75
CA ALA A 64 22.64 2.80 6.78
C ALA A 64 21.46 2.09 7.46
N PHE A 65 20.59 1.45 6.68
CA PHE A 65 19.49 0.65 7.22
C PHE A 65 20.02 -0.48 8.13
N SER A 66 20.97 -1.28 7.65
CA SER A 66 21.56 -2.37 8.44
C SER A 66 22.19 -1.88 9.73
N ILE A 67 22.94 -0.78 9.70
CA ILE A 67 23.56 -0.20 10.90
C ILE A 67 22.48 0.19 11.92
N LEU A 68 21.44 0.91 11.48
CA LEU A 68 20.33 1.31 12.37
C LEU A 68 19.59 0.09 12.93
N SER A 69 19.31 -0.92 12.10
CA SER A 69 18.65 -2.16 12.52
C SER A 69 19.48 -2.95 13.52
N ILE A 70 20.79 -3.07 13.32
CA ILE A 70 21.72 -3.76 14.23
C ILE A 70 21.78 -3.04 15.58
N ILE A 71 21.92 -1.71 15.58
CA ILE A 71 21.93 -0.90 16.82
C ILE A 71 20.65 -1.12 17.63
N LYS A 72 19.51 -1.27 16.95
CA LYS A 72 18.21 -1.51 17.56
C LYS A 72 17.93 -2.99 17.89
N GLY A 73 18.77 -3.92 17.44
CA GLY A 73 18.53 -5.35 17.59
C GLY A 73 17.33 -5.88 16.80
N VAL A 74 16.97 -5.25 15.68
CA VAL A 74 15.88 -5.72 14.80
C VAL A 74 16.34 -7.00 14.11
N SER A 75 15.58 -8.10 14.21
CA SER A 75 16.01 -9.39 13.68
C SER A 75 15.64 -9.60 12.20
N ASN A 76 14.50 -9.06 11.77
CA ASN A 76 13.97 -9.22 10.42
C ASN A 76 14.55 -8.27 9.35
N TYR A 77 15.54 -7.42 9.67
CA TYR A 77 16.07 -6.43 8.74
C TYR A 77 16.60 -6.99 7.39
N PRO A 78 17.12 -8.23 7.28
CA PRO A 78 17.53 -8.77 5.99
C PRO A 78 16.37 -8.89 5.00
N PHE A 79 15.13 -9.10 5.47
CA PHE A 79 13.94 -9.10 4.63
C PHE A 79 13.77 -7.75 3.92
N VAL A 80 13.89 -6.65 4.67
CA VAL A 80 13.76 -5.30 4.14
C VAL A 80 14.88 -4.98 3.15
N LEU A 81 16.11 -5.46 3.40
CA LEU A 81 17.21 -5.31 2.43
C LEU A 81 16.91 -5.98 1.09
N VAL A 82 16.33 -7.18 1.11
CA VAL A 82 15.92 -7.87 -0.13
C VAL A 82 14.77 -7.12 -0.81
N ALA A 83 13.82 -6.59 -0.04
CA ALA A 83 12.74 -5.76 -0.55
C ALA A 83 13.27 -4.47 -1.23
N MET A 84 14.26 -3.81 -0.62
CA MET A 84 14.95 -2.66 -1.21
C MET A 84 15.67 -3.04 -2.51
N ALA A 85 16.33 -4.21 -2.56
CA ALA A 85 16.96 -4.70 -3.77
C ALA A 85 15.95 -4.93 -4.90
N ILE A 86 14.81 -5.56 -4.61
CA ILE A 86 13.71 -5.73 -5.59
C ILE A 86 13.20 -4.36 -6.07
N GLY A 87 12.87 -3.46 -5.15
CA GLY A 87 12.40 -2.11 -5.49
C GLY A 87 13.39 -1.33 -6.36
N TYR A 88 14.69 -1.47 -6.10
CA TYR A 88 15.74 -0.89 -6.94
C TYR A 88 15.77 -1.49 -8.35
N ILE A 89 15.73 -2.81 -8.47
CA ILE A 89 15.75 -3.50 -9.78
C ILE A 89 14.57 -3.03 -10.64
N VAL A 90 13.38 -2.92 -10.05
CA VAL A 90 12.20 -2.42 -10.78
C VAL A 90 12.34 -0.94 -11.12
N ALA A 91 12.92 -0.11 -10.24
CA ALA A 91 13.19 1.30 -10.52
C ALA A 91 14.09 1.53 -11.75
N LEU A 92 15.01 0.60 -12.04
CA LEU A 92 15.86 0.66 -13.24
C LEU A 92 15.04 0.65 -14.55
N ASN A 93 13.84 0.08 -14.56
CA ASN A 93 12.99 0.08 -15.75
C ASN A 93 12.47 1.45 -16.16
N TYR A 94 12.30 2.33 -15.18
CA TYR A 94 11.65 3.64 -15.34
C TYR A 94 12.64 4.79 -15.30
N ARG A 95 13.87 4.52 -14.85
CA ARG A 95 14.94 5.50 -14.85
C ARG A 95 15.26 5.98 -16.26
N GLY A 96 15.24 7.30 -16.45
CA GLY A 96 15.57 7.95 -17.72
C GLY A 96 14.54 7.80 -18.84
N LYS A 97 13.44 7.05 -18.64
CA LYS A 97 12.32 6.95 -19.59
C LYS A 97 11.18 7.94 -19.29
N GLY A 98 11.34 8.75 -18.25
CA GLY A 98 10.41 9.79 -17.82
C GLY A 98 9.12 9.25 -17.17
N ALA A 99 8.39 10.17 -16.53
CA ALA A 99 7.12 9.95 -15.83
C ALA A 99 6.07 9.18 -16.64
N ALA A 100 6.02 9.39 -17.96
CA ALA A 100 4.99 8.82 -18.83
C ALA A 100 5.00 7.29 -18.86
N SER A 101 6.19 6.66 -18.81
CA SER A 101 6.30 5.20 -18.89
C SER A 101 5.74 4.51 -17.64
N PHE A 102 6.02 5.06 -16.45
CA PHE A 102 5.49 4.51 -15.20
C PHE A 102 3.98 4.72 -15.13
N TYR A 103 3.51 5.93 -15.46
CA TYR A 103 2.09 6.25 -15.48
C TYR A 103 1.29 5.27 -16.35
N ASP A 104 1.71 5.06 -17.61
CA ASP A 104 1.01 4.19 -18.56
C ASP A 104 1.01 2.72 -18.10
N ASP A 105 2.15 2.20 -17.65
CA ASP A 105 2.25 0.83 -17.16
C ASP A 105 1.38 0.59 -15.92
N MET A 106 1.46 1.50 -14.93
CA MET A 106 0.72 1.40 -13.68
C MET A 106 -0.79 1.56 -13.90
N SER A 107 -1.21 2.51 -14.75
CA SER A 107 -2.61 2.71 -15.11
C SER A 107 -3.24 1.47 -15.76
N LYS A 108 -2.51 0.82 -16.68
CA LYS A 108 -2.93 -0.44 -17.31
C LYS A 108 -2.99 -1.59 -16.29
N LEU A 109 -1.97 -1.72 -15.44
CA LEU A 109 -1.92 -2.76 -14.40
C LEU A 109 -3.10 -2.63 -13.44
N CYS A 110 -3.37 -1.43 -12.92
CA CYS A 110 -4.49 -1.17 -12.03
C CYS A 110 -5.85 -1.46 -12.70
N ARG A 111 -5.97 -1.19 -14.02
CA ARG A 111 -7.17 -1.55 -14.79
C ARG A 111 -7.34 -3.06 -14.92
N TYR A 112 -6.27 -3.82 -15.16
CA TYR A 112 -6.34 -5.28 -15.15
C TYR A 112 -6.70 -5.83 -13.77
N ALA A 113 -6.13 -5.26 -12.71
CA ALA A 113 -6.44 -5.63 -11.33
C ALA A 113 -7.94 -5.40 -11.00
N MET A 114 -8.55 -4.32 -11.52
CA MET A 114 -9.99 -4.09 -11.40
C MET A 114 -10.80 -5.21 -12.06
N TYR A 115 -10.49 -5.58 -13.30
CA TYR A 115 -11.18 -6.69 -13.96
C TYR A 115 -10.98 -8.01 -13.24
N TYR A 116 -9.75 -8.28 -12.79
CA TYR A 116 -9.43 -9.46 -11.98
C TYR A 116 -10.26 -9.48 -10.69
N THR A 117 -10.47 -8.34 -10.02
CA THR A 117 -11.35 -8.23 -8.84
C THR A 117 -12.78 -8.66 -9.16
N PHE A 118 -13.34 -8.21 -10.29
CA PHE A 118 -14.69 -8.64 -10.70
C PHE A 118 -14.78 -10.14 -11.01
N MET A 119 -13.71 -10.74 -11.51
CA MET A 119 -13.68 -12.19 -11.74
C MET A 119 -13.79 -13.00 -10.44
N HIS A 120 -13.53 -12.41 -9.27
CA HIS A 120 -13.72 -13.10 -7.98
C HIS A 120 -15.19 -13.21 -7.57
N ILE A 121 -16.05 -12.31 -8.04
CA ILE A 121 -17.44 -12.19 -7.56
C ILE A 121 -18.21 -13.52 -7.66
N PRO A 122 -18.19 -14.26 -8.79
CA PRO A 122 -18.93 -15.51 -8.87
C PRO A 122 -18.54 -16.50 -7.76
N PHE A 123 -17.26 -16.54 -7.40
CA PHE A 123 -16.73 -17.47 -6.40
C PHE A 123 -17.11 -17.11 -4.95
N LEU A 124 -17.55 -15.87 -4.68
CA LEU A 124 -18.16 -15.51 -3.38
C LEU A 124 -19.48 -16.24 -3.14
N PHE A 125 -20.12 -16.78 -4.18
CA PHE A 125 -21.36 -17.57 -4.08
C PHE A 125 -21.10 -19.08 -4.09
N PHE A 126 -19.85 -19.51 -4.31
CA PHE A 126 -19.42 -20.92 -4.32
C PHE A 126 -18.38 -21.18 -3.24
N THR A 127 -18.60 -20.64 -2.03
CA THR A 127 -17.63 -20.68 -0.93
C THR A 127 -17.27 -22.10 -0.49
N GLY A 128 -18.16 -23.08 -0.65
CA GLY A 128 -17.88 -24.50 -0.41
C GLY A 128 -16.81 -25.11 -1.34
N MET A 129 -16.43 -24.41 -2.42
CA MET A 129 -15.32 -24.82 -3.31
C MET A 129 -13.99 -24.16 -2.94
N LEU A 130 -13.97 -23.28 -1.94
CA LEU A 130 -12.75 -22.61 -1.50
C LEU A 130 -11.95 -23.54 -0.59
N SER A 131 -10.64 -23.59 -0.81
CA SER A 131 -9.72 -24.31 0.06
C SER A 131 -8.92 -23.33 0.91
N PRO A 132 -8.66 -23.63 2.19
CA PRO A 132 -7.79 -22.80 3.01
C PRO A 132 -6.37 -22.80 2.46
N LEU A 133 -5.70 -21.65 2.53
CA LEU A 133 -4.27 -21.53 2.28
C LEU A 133 -3.52 -21.72 3.60
N GLU A 134 -2.82 -22.85 3.73
CA GLU A 134 -2.11 -23.23 4.96
C GLU A 134 -1.23 -22.09 5.51
N GLY A 135 -1.24 -21.90 6.83
CA GLY A 135 -0.45 -20.88 7.51
C GLY A 135 -0.92 -19.44 7.28
N THR A 136 -2.13 -19.23 6.74
CA THR A 136 -2.72 -17.90 6.53
C THR A 136 -4.22 -17.90 6.86
N PHE A 137 -4.82 -16.72 6.97
CA PHE A 137 -6.28 -16.53 7.08
C PHE A 137 -6.97 -16.46 5.70
N ALA A 138 -6.26 -16.86 4.64
CA ALA A 138 -6.76 -16.74 3.29
C ALA A 138 -7.30 -18.07 2.76
N TYR A 139 -8.26 -17.96 1.86
CA TYR A 139 -8.87 -19.06 1.12
C TYR A 139 -8.69 -18.82 -0.37
N HIS A 140 -8.71 -19.90 -1.14
CA HIS A 140 -8.52 -19.80 -2.57
C HIS A 140 -9.42 -20.72 -3.38
N PHE A 141 -9.77 -20.27 -4.57
CA PHE A 141 -10.25 -21.14 -5.64
C PHE A 141 -9.07 -21.51 -6.54
N HIS A 142 -8.62 -22.77 -6.47
CA HIS A 142 -7.48 -23.31 -7.25
C HIS A 142 -6.21 -22.43 -7.30
N ARG A 143 -5.91 -21.68 -6.22
CA ARG A 143 -4.78 -20.72 -6.16
C ARG A 143 -4.83 -19.62 -7.24
N LEU A 144 -6.00 -19.35 -7.81
CA LEU A 144 -6.21 -18.33 -8.84
C LEU A 144 -7.03 -17.14 -8.34
N PHE A 145 -7.93 -17.35 -7.38
CA PHE A 145 -8.75 -16.30 -6.80
C PHE A 145 -8.69 -16.43 -5.29
N TYR A 146 -8.41 -15.33 -4.58
CA TYR A 146 -8.16 -15.36 -3.14
C TYR A 146 -9.14 -14.51 -2.35
N PHE A 147 -9.44 -15.01 -1.16
CA PHE A 147 -10.44 -14.47 -0.25
C PHE A 147 -9.90 -14.48 1.18
N VAL A 148 -10.39 -13.59 2.01
CA VAL A 148 -10.16 -13.62 3.47
C VAL A 148 -11.48 -13.89 4.16
N ASP A 149 -11.50 -14.77 5.15
CA ASP A 149 -12.71 -15.25 5.84
C ASP A 149 -13.20 -14.34 7.00
N SER A 150 -12.78 -13.06 7.00
CA SER A 150 -13.09 -12.11 8.07
C SER A 150 -13.63 -10.79 7.53
N GLY A 151 -14.72 -10.27 8.11
CA GLY A 151 -15.28 -8.94 7.84
C GLY A 151 -16.05 -8.80 6.51
N GLY A 152 -16.43 -9.91 5.89
CA GLY A 152 -17.30 -9.93 4.72
C GLY A 152 -18.77 -9.92 5.10
N MET A 153 -19.65 -9.67 4.13
CA MET A 153 -21.09 -9.66 4.37
C MET A 153 -21.60 -11.08 4.66
N SER A 154 -22.70 -11.21 5.41
CA SER A 154 -23.30 -12.49 5.78
C SER A 154 -23.64 -13.37 4.56
N PHE A 155 -24.17 -12.77 3.48
CA PHE A 155 -24.49 -13.50 2.25
C PHE A 155 -23.27 -13.94 1.44
N THR A 156 -22.07 -13.46 1.79
CA THR A 156 -20.79 -13.94 1.25
C THR A 156 -20.12 -14.94 2.19
N ASN A 157 -20.84 -15.47 3.19
CA ASN A 157 -20.32 -16.30 4.28
C ASN A 157 -19.11 -15.66 4.99
N GLY A 158 -19.13 -14.34 5.16
CA GLY A 158 -18.04 -13.60 5.81
C GLY A 158 -16.79 -13.39 4.94
N PHE A 159 -16.76 -13.88 3.69
CA PHE A 159 -15.59 -13.74 2.81
C PHE A 159 -15.48 -12.34 2.17
N ARG A 160 -14.23 -11.88 2.04
CA ARG A 160 -13.88 -10.63 1.34
C ARG A 160 -12.90 -10.86 0.21
N LEU A 161 -12.98 -9.99 -0.79
CA LEU A 161 -12.03 -9.97 -1.90
C LEU A 161 -10.69 -9.36 -1.46
N CYS A 162 -9.60 -10.11 -1.59
CA CYS A 162 -8.23 -9.61 -1.42
C CYS A 162 -7.38 -9.69 -2.69
N GLY A 163 -7.91 -10.24 -3.79
CA GLY A 163 -7.22 -10.27 -5.08
C GLY A 163 -5.93 -11.09 -5.02
N LEU A 164 -4.79 -10.42 -5.20
CA LEU A 164 -3.47 -11.05 -4.98
C LEU A 164 -2.84 -10.67 -3.65
N ALA A 165 -3.39 -9.69 -2.92
CA ALA A 165 -2.80 -9.19 -1.69
C ALA A 165 -3.11 -10.09 -0.50
N TRP A 166 -2.24 -10.08 0.51
CA TRP A 166 -2.51 -10.84 1.75
C TRP A 166 -3.66 -10.26 2.57
N GLU A 167 -4.00 -8.99 2.36
CA GLU A 167 -5.08 -8.31 3.03
C GLU A 167 -5.92 -7.47 2.07
N PRO A 168 -7.25 -7.39 2.27
CA PRO A 168 -8.12 -6.57 1.43
C PRO A 168 -7.74 -5.07 1.45
N GLY A 169 -7.22 -4.55 2.56
CA GLY A 169 -6.79 -3.15 2.68
C GLY A 169 -5.64 -2.78 1.73
N ILE A 170 -4.75 -3.74 1.46
CA ILE A 170 -3.64 -3.56 0.51
C ILE A 170 -4.11 -3.68 -0.93
N TRP A 171 -5.01 -4.65 -1.22
CA TRP A 171 -5.60 -4.75 -2.55
C TRP A 171 -6.40 -3.51 -2.94
N GLN A 172 -7.08 -2.89 -1.96
CA GLN A 172 -7.77 -1.63 -2.13
C GLN A 172 -6.87 -0.47 -2.54
N MET A 173 -5.59 -0.47 -2.16
CA MET A 173 -4.64 0.54 -2.65
C MET A 173 -4.58 0.50 -4.18
N ILE A 174 -4.52 -0.70 -4.78
CA ILE A 174 -4.50 -0.89 -6.23
C ILE A 174 -5.84 -0.48 -6.87
N MET A 175 -6.97 -0.77 -6.23
CA MET A 175 -8.29 -0.34 -6.72
C MET A 175 -8.43 1.19 -6.67
N ASN A 176 -7.93 1.82 -5.60
CA ASN A 176 -7.91 3.28 -5.45
C ASN A 176 -6.99 3.95 -6.47
N PHE A 177 -5.84 3.35 -6.81
CA PHE A 177 -5.05 3.81 -7.95
C PHE A 177 -5.83 3.73 -9.27
N ASN A 178 -6.52 2.61 -9.53
CA ASN A 178 -7.34 2.49 -10.75
C ASN A 178 -8.43 3.56 -10.82
N LEU A 179 -9.12 3.83 -9.70
CA LEU A 179 -10.10 4.91 -9.61
C LEU A 179 -9.44 6.27 -9.89
N TYR A 180 -8.29 6.54 -9.28
CA TYR A 180 -7.57 7.78 -9.49
C TYR A 180 -7.18 7.99 -10.95
N PHE A 181 -6.61 6.97 -11.60
CA PHE A 181 -6.32 7.01 -13.03
C PHE A 181 -7.58 7.17 -13.87
N ALA A 182 -8.68 6.50 -13.52
CA ALA A 182 -9.94 6.65 -14.24
C ALA A 182 -10.47 8.09 -14.20
N LEU A 183 -10.31 8.78 -13.07
CA LEU A 183 -10.67 10.18 -12.91
C LEU A 183 -9.74 11.10 -13.72
N VAL A 184 -8.42 10.95 -13.55
CA VAL A 184 -7.41 11.80 -14.23
C VAL A 184 -7.46 11.65 -15.75
N GLU A 185 -7.67 10.43 -16.25
CA GLU A 185 -7.79 10.14 -17.68
C GLU A 185 -9.17 10.49 -18.24
N LYS A 186 -10.10 10.99 -17.41
CA LYS A 186 -11.48 11.29 -17.78
C LYS A 186 -12.16 10.09 -18.49
N ARG A 187 -11.95 8.88 -17.95
CA ARG A 187 -12.58 7.66 -18.48
C ARG A 187 -14.10 7.77 -18.44
N SER A 188 -14.79 6.95 -19.25
CA SER A 188 -16.26 6.95 -19.31
C SER A 188 -16.90 6.76 -17.92
N ALA A 189 -18.11 7.31 -17.72
CA ALA A 189 -18.85 7.18 -16.46
C ALA A 189 -19.00 5.70 -16.03
N LYS A 190 -19.21 4.80 -17.00
CA LYS A 190 -19.23 3.34 -16.76
C LYS A 190 -17.93 2.83 -16.16
N GLN A 191 -16.77 3.28 -16.65
CA GLN A 191 -15.46 2.87 -16.12
C GLN A 191 -15.18 3.45 -14.74
N ILE A 192 -15.61 4.68 -14.47
CA ILE A 192 -15.50 5.28 -13.14
C ILE A 192 -16.41 4.52 -12.15
N ALA A 193 -17.65 4.22 -12.53
CA ALA A 193 -18.57 3.42 -11.73
C ALA A 193 -17.99 2.03 -11.42
N MET A 194 -17.42 1.35 -12.43
CA MET A 194 -16.71 0.08 -12.21
C MET A 194 -15.54 0.23 -11.23
N ALA A 195 -14.74 1.29 -11.34
CA ALA A 195 -13.63 1.51 -10.41
C ALA A 195 -14.11 1.74 -8.97
N ILE A 196 -15.19 2.50 -8.77
CA ILE A 196 -15.84 2.68 -7.46
C ILE A 196 -16.36 1.34 -6.92
N SER A 197 -17.09 0.57 -7.74
CA SER A 197 -17.60 -0.74 -7.34
C SER A 197 -16.48 -1.68 -6.92
N ALA A 198 -15.36 -1.70 -7.64
CA ALA A 198 -14.20 -2.52 -7.28
C ALA A 198 -13.60 -2.15 -5.92
N VAL A 199 -13.56 -0.85 -5.57
CA VAL A 199 -13.16 -0.43 -4.21
C VAL A 199 -14.17 -0.91 -3.17
N VAL A 200 -15.46 -0.73 -3.39
CA VAL A 200 -16.51 -1.10 -2.41
C VAL A 200 -16.53 -2.61 -2.16
N LEU A 201 -16.40 -3.43 -3.20
CA LEU A 201 -16.51 -4.90 -3.11
C LEU A 201 -15.41 -5.59 -2.28
N THR A 202 -14.32 -4.90 -2.00
CA THR A 202 -13.26 -5.40 -1.09
C THR A 202 -13.60 -5.17 0.39
N LEU A 203 -14.64 -4.39 0.68
CA LEU A 203 -15.21 -4.17 2.02
C LEU A 203 -14.19 -3.70 3.08
N SER A 204 -13.14 -2.94 2.71
CA SER A 204 -12.31 -2.27 3.74
C SER A 204 -12.71 -0.81 3.91
N THR A 205 -12.96 -0.45 5.16
CA THR A 205 -13.23 0.93 5.59
C THR A 205 -12.10 1.88 5.22
N SER A 206 -10.84 1.46 5.34
CA SER A 206 -9.67 2.29 5.03
C SER A 206 -9.61 2.67 3.55
N GLY A 207 -9.89 1.75 2.62
CA GLY A 207 -9.91 2.10 1.20
C GLY A 207 -11.20 2.77 0.75
N MET A 208 -12.33 2.60 1.42
CA MET A 208 -13.52 3.44 1.19
C MET A 208 -13.28 4.88 1.62
N PHE A 209 -12.64 5.08 2.79
CA PHE A 209 -12.17 6.40 3.22
C PHE A 209 -11.16 7.00 2.21
N THR A 210 -10.19 6.20 1.79
CA THR A 210 -9.19 6.61 0.78
C THR A 210 -9.85 7.01 -0.54
N MET A 211 -10.87 6.27 -0.99
CA MET A 211 -11.66 6.62 -2.18
C MET A 211 -12.29 8.00 -2.05
N ILE A 212 -12.94 8.29 -0.93
CA ILE A 212 -13.55 9.60 -0.68
C ILE A 212 -12.48 10.70 -0.74
N VAL A 213 -11.35 10.50 -0.07
CA VAL A 213 -10.25 11.48 -0.07
C VAL A 213 -9.68 11.71 -1.47
N ILE A 214 -9.51 10.66 -2.27
CA ILE A 214 -9.00 10.76 -3.65
C ILE A 214 -9.98 11.51 -4.55
N ILE A 215 -11.28 11.22 -4.45
CA ILE A 215 -12.31 11.93 -5.21
C ILE A 215 -12.29 13.42 -4.82
N LEU A 216 -12.31 13.73 -3.53
CA LEU A 216 -12.22 15.12 -3.05
C LEU A 216 -10.95 15.80 -3.56
N TYR A 217 -9.81 15.14 -3.46
CA TYR A 217 -8.52 15.65 -3.94
C TYR A 217 -8.59 15.97 -5.44
N TYR A 218 -9.11 15.04 -6.25
CA TYR A 218 -9.26 15.22 -7.69
C TYR A 218 -10.15 16.43 -8.02
N LEU A 219 -11.32 16.54 -7.40
CA LEU A 219 -12.25 17.65 -7.64
C LEU A 219 -11.66 19.00 -7.24
N SER A 220 -10.94 19.03 -6.11
CA SER A 220 -10.39 20.24 -5.49
C SER A 220 -9.13 20.75 -6.16
N PHE A 221 -8.18 19.85 -6.44
CA PHE A 221 -6.82 20.24 -6.82
C PHE A 221 -6.49 19.92 -8.28
N VAL A 222 -7.12 18.91 -8.89
CA VAL A 222 -6.90 18.56 -10.30
C VAL A 222 -7.88 19.32 -11.19
N LEU A 223 -9.19 19.23 -10.91
CA LEU A 223 -10.20 19.96 -11.68
C LEU A 223 -10.37 21.40 -11.24
N LYS A 224 -9.98 21.77 -10.00
CA LYS A 224 -10.25 23.09 -9.39
C LYS A 224 -11.71 23.50 -9.47
N LYS A 225 -12.63 22.53 -9.33
CA LYS A 225 -14.04 22.69 -9.70
C LYS A 225 -15.01 22.42 -8.57
N ILE A 226 -14.59 22.46 -7.29
CA ILE A 226 -15.54 22.22 -6.18
C ILE A 226 -16.74 23.16 -6.35
N LYS A 227 -17.84 22.57 -6.78
CA LYS A 227 -19.16 23.17 -6.90
C LYS A 227 -20.08 22.31 -6.05
N ILE A 228 -21.11 22.91 -5.46
CA ILE A 228 -22.02 22.24 -4.55
C ILE A 228 -22.67 20.98 -5.15
N GLY A 229 -22.88 20.94 -6.48
CA GLY A 229 -23.39 19.77 -7.19
C GLY A 229 -22.45 18.55 -7.23
N GLN A 230 -21.14 18.74 -7.07
CA GLN A 230 -20.19 17.62 -6.98
C GLN A 230 -20.16 17.01 -5.57
N LEU A 231 -20.33 17.84 -4.54
CA LEU A 231 -20.57 17.39 -3.17
C LEU A 231 -21.89 16.61 -3.09
N ALA A 232 -22.94 17.06 -3.79
CA ALA A 232 -24.20 16.32 -3.91
C ALA A 232 -24.03 14.95 -4.61
N GLY A 233 -23.23 14.87 -5.68
CA GLY A 233 -22.90 13.58 -6.33
C GLY A 233 -22.17 12.62 -5.41
N MET A 234 -21.24 13.12 -4.58
CA MET A 234 -20.55 12.31 -3.56
C MET A 234 -21.49 11.90 -2.43
N ALA A 235 -22.40 12.78 -2.01
CA ALA A 235 -23.44 12.43 -1.05
C ALA A 235 -24.37 11.33 -1.61
N ILE A 236 -24.72 11.36 -2.90
CA ILE A 236 -25.52 10.30 -3.55
C ILE A 236 -24.77 8.97 -3.56
N VAL A 237 -23.47 8.96 -3.90
CA VAL A 237 -22.64 7.74 -3.82
C VAL A 237 -22.55 7.25 -2.37
N GLY A 238 -22.37 8.16 -1.41
CA GLY A 238 -22.37 7.86 0.02
C GLY A 238 -23.69 7.28 0.51
N VAL A 239 -24.82 7.80 0.03
CA VAL A 239 -26.17 7.29 0.32
C VAL A 239 -26.38 5.91 -0.30
N PHE A 240 -25.96 5.71 -1.55
CA PHE A 240 -26.09 4.42 -2.25
C PHE A 240 -25.32 3.30 -1.54
N PHE A 241 -24.13 3.61 -1.03
CA PHE A 241 -23.31 2.67 -0.27
C PHE A 241 -23.48 2.79 1.25
N TYR A 242 -24.44 3.59 1.73
CA TYR A 242 -24.58 3.91 3.15
C TYR A 242 -24.75 2.67 3.99
N GLY A 243 -25.61 1.73 3.59
CA GLY A 243 -25.82 0.49 4.35
C GLY A 243 -24.54 -0.32 4.54
N ILE A 244 -23.74 -0.47 3.48
CA ILE A 244 -22.48 -1.22 3.52
C ILE A 244 -21.43 -0.47 4.36
N ILE A 245 -21.33 0.84 4.18
CA ILE A 245 -20.39 1.69 4.93
C ILE A 245 -20.77 1.70 6.41
N PHE A 246 -22.05 1.86 6.73
CA PHE A 246 -22.57 1.92 8.09
C PHE A 246 -22.37 0.60 8.81
N GLN A 247 -22.71 -0.54 8.19
CA GLN A 247 -22.44 -1.86 8.79
C GLN A 247 -20.95 -2.08 9.06
N ASN A 248 -20.07 -1.74 8.11
CA ASN A 248 -18.62 -1.84 8.31
C ASN A 248 -18.07 -0.88 9.38
N ILE A 249 -18.69 0.30 9.54
CA ILE A 249 -18.31 1.24 10.59
C ILE A 249 -18.82 0.76 11.94
N ASP A 250 -20.06 0.29 12.01
CA ASP A 250 -20.69 -0.21 13.24
C ASP A 250 -19.96 -1.46 13.76
N GLU A 251 -19.63 -2.43 12.90
CA GLU A 251 -18.79 -3.58 13.27
C GLU A 251 -17.38 -3.16 13.75
N LYS A 252 -16.86 -2.03 13.25
CA LYS A 252 -15.55 -1.47 13.64
C LYS A 252 -15.60 -0.45 14.77
N LEU A 253 -16.76 -0.11 15.29
CA LEU A 253 -16.91 0.78 16.45
C LEU A 253 -17.50 0.01 17.64
N ASN A 254 -18.42 -0.91 17.38
CA ASN A 254 -19.23 -1.59 18.38
C ASN A 254 -19.08 -3.12 18.34
N GLY A 255 -18.49 -3.70 17.29
CA GLY A 255 -18.30 -5.15 17.13
C GLY A 255 -16.87 -5.64 17.41
N GLU A 256 -16.61 -6.93 17.16
CA GLU A 256 -15.28 -7.54 17.30
C GLU A 256 -14.19 -6.86 16.43
N GLY A 257 -14.59 -6.13 15.37
CA GLY A 257 -13.71 -5.34 14.52
C GLY A 257 -13.25 -4.01 15.11
N ALA A 258 -13.79 -3.58 16.26
CA ALA A 258 -13.41 -2.35 16.95
C ALA A 258 -11.92 -2.30 17.31
N THR A 259 -11.34 -3.45 17.60
CA THR A 259 -9.93 -3.59 17.95
C THR A 259 -8.99 -3.16 16.82
N SER A 260 -9.28 -3.45 15.54
CA SER A 260 -8.32 -3.23 14.44
C SER A 260 -8.03 -1.74 14.14
N SER A 261 -9.08 -0.90 14.06
CA SER A 261 -8.91 0.54 13.82
C SER A 261 -8.26 1.21 15.04
N MET A 262 -8.63 0.78 16.24
CA MET A 262 -8.07 1.33 17.47
C MET A 262 -6.62 0.90 17.67
N VAL A 263 -6.22 -0.31 17.28
CA VAL A 263 -4.81 -0.75 17.29
C VAL A 263 -3.98 0.20 16.43
N ARG A 264 -4.43 0.55 15.21
CA ARG A 264 -3.73 1.49 14.31
C ARG A 264 -3.63 2.91 14.88
N PHE A 265 -4.64 3.33 15.65
CA PHE A 265 -4.60 4.57 16.42
C PHE A 265 -3.59 4.49 17.56
N GLY A 266 -3.66 3.45 18.40
CA GLY A 266 -2.69 3.17 19.47
C GLY A 266 -1.25 3.11 18.98
N ASP A 267 -1.01 2.50 17.81
CA ASP A 267 0.30 2.45 17.15
C ASP A 267 0.86 3.83 16.85
N THR A 268 0.01 4.81 16.54
CA THR A 268 0.42 6.19 16.29
C THR A 268 1.00 6.81 17.56
N TYR A 269 0.34 6.60 18.70
CA TYR A 269 0.80 7.12 20.00
C TYR A 269 2.03 6.38 20.51
N VAL A 270 2.04 5.05 20.42
CA VAL A 270 3.20 4.21 20.79
C VAL A 270 4.40 4.58 19.92
N GLY A 271 4.22 4.70 18.60
CA GLY A 271 5.27 5.12 17.69
C GLY A 271 5.79 6.52 17.99
N ALA A 272 4.91 7.49 18.26
CA ALA A 272 5.29 8.84 18.64
C ALA A 272 6.07 8.88 19.97
N MET A 273 5.64 8.11 20.98
CA MET A 273 6.34 7.99 22.26
C MET A 273 7.74 7.39 22.07
N MET A 274 7.89 6.37 21.22
CA MET A 274 9.20 5.77 20.97
C MET A 274 10.12 6.71 20.18
N LEU A 275 9.57 7.45 19.22
CA LEU A 275 10.31 8.48 18.48
C LEU A 275 10.71 9.67 19.34
N SER A 276 9.91 10.05 20.35
CA SER A 276 10.29 11.13 21.27
C SER A 276 11.47 10.72 22.16
N LYS A 277 11.56 9.43 22.54
CA LYS A 277 12.70 8.87 23.27
C LYS A 277 13.95 8.75 22.39
N ASN A 278 13.81 8.35 21.13
CA ASN A 278 14.94 8.12 20.21
C ASN A 278 14.68 8.72 18.80
N PRO A 279 14.69 10.05 18.63
CA PRO A 279 14.25 10.69 17.38
C PRO A 279 15.18 10.44 16.19
N VAL A 280 16.48 10.21 16.44
CA VAL A 280 17.47 10.06 15.36
C VAL A 280 17.56 8.63 14.85
N ILE A 281 17.55 7.65 15.76
CA ILE A 281 17.78 6.22 15.45
C ILE A 281 16.44 5.47 15.29
N GLY A 282 15.37 5.96 15.93
CA GLY A 282 14.10 5.27 16.03
C GLY A 282 14.13 4.15 17.08
N ALA A 283 13.27 3.14 16.93
CA ALA A 283 13.16 2.03 17.86
C ALA A 283 12.91 0.69 17.15
N ASN A 284 13.13 -0.41 17.86
CA ASN A 284 12.89 -1.75 17.35
C ASN A 284 11.38 -2.03 17.29
N THR A 285 10.83 -2.15 16.08
CA THR A 285 9.39 -2.34 15.85
C THR A 285 8.86 -3.68 16.38
N GLU A 286 9.66 -4.75 16.31
CA GLU A 286 9.33 -6.08 16.87
C GLU A 286 9.19 -6.00 18.38
N LEU A 287 10.18 -5.39 19.04
CA LEU A 287 10.14 -5.20 20.49
C LEU A 287 9.11 -4.16 20.91
N THR A 288 8.82 -3.15 20.09
CA THR A 288 7.85 -2.09 20.44
C THR A 288 6.42 -2.62 20.44
N GLY A 289 6.04 -3.40 19.43
CA GLY A 289 4.70 -4.01 19.35
C GLY A 289 4.45 -5.02 20.48
N TYR A 290 5.51 -5.73 20.90
CA TYR A 290 5.48 -6.63 22.06
C TYR A 290 5.99 -6.01 23.35
N SER A 291 6.24 -4.70 23.37
CA SER A 291 6.97 -4.10 24.48
C SER A 291 6.10 -4.16 25.71
N ARG A 292 6.38 -5.13 26.58
CA ARG A 292 5.84 -5.17 27.95
C ARG A 292 6.49 -4.12 28.84
N SER A 293 7.18 -3.13 28.27
CA SER A 293 7.58 -1.94 29.01
C SER A 293 6.32 -1.34 29.63
N ASN A 294 6.38 -1.08 30.94
CA ASN A 294 5.26 -0.51 31.68
C ASN A 294 4.68 0.73 30.99
N ASP A 295 5.51 1.55 30.35
CA ASP A 295 5.08 2.74 29.61
C ASP A 295 4.15 2.43 28.42
N VAL A 296 4.45 1.39 27.64
CA VAL A 296 3.63 1.01 26.46
C VAL A 296 2.33 0.39 26.91
N ILE A 297 2.37 -0.49 27.92
CA ILE A 297 1.17 -1.08 28.51
C ILE A 297 0.30 0.01 29.13
N ALA A 298 0.89 0.92 29.91
CA ALA A 298 0.17 2.02 30.55
C ALA A 298 -0.46 2.97 29.52
N LEU A 299 0.27 3.30 28.45
CA LEU A 299 -0.28 4.13 27.37
C LEU A 299 -1.44 3.43 26.65
N ARG A 300 -1.30 2.15 26.31
CA ARG A 300 -2.38 1.40 25.67
C ARG A 300 -3.57 1.23 26.62
N GLN A 301 -3.35 0.92 27.88
CA GLN A 301 -4.42 0.84 28.88
C GLN A 301 -5.14 2.19 29.03
N TYR A 302 -4.40 3.29 29.11
CA TYR A 302 -4.99 4.64 29.12
C TYR A 302 -5.85 4.90 27.88
N LEU A 303 -5.36 4.56 26.68
CA LEU A 303 -6.14 4.72 25.44
C LEU A 303 -7.37 3.81 25.41
N TRP A 304 -7.28 2.60 25.97
CA TRP A 304 -8.40 1.67 26.11
C TRP A 304 -9.50 2.26 26.99
N ASP A 305 -9.10 2.78 28.15
CA ASP A 305 -10.01 3.32 29.16
C ASP A 305 -10.66 4.63 28.67
N GLU A 306 -9.89 5.55 28.09
CA GLU A 306 -10.37 6.86 27.65
C GLU A 306 -11.19 6.82 26.36
N ALA A 307 -10.88 5.90 25.44
CA ALA A 307 -11.64 5.77 24.19
C ALA A 307 -12.86 4.83 24.32
N GLU A 308 -13.19 4.40 25.55
CA GLU A 308 -14.26 3.45 25.87
C GLU A 308 -14.28 2.25 24.91
N ILE A 309 -13.10 1.71 24.61
CA ILE A 309 -12.98 0.65 23.61
C ILE A 309 -13.71 -0.59 24.11
N LYS A 310 -14.59 -1.12 23.27
CA LYS A 310 -15.29 -2.39 23.51
C LYS A 310 -14.62 -3.48 22.69
N GLY A 311 -14.43 -4.66 23.28
CA GLY A 311 -13.87 -5.83 22.60
C GLY A 311 -12.72 -6.48 23.36
N ASP A 312 -11.76 -7.01 22.61
CA ASP A 312 -10.61 -7.76 23.13
C ASP A 312 -9.49 -6.84 23.65
N ASN A 313 -9.54 -6.53 24.95
CA ASN A 313 -8.51 -5.74 25.63
C ASN A 313 -7.14 -6.43 25.58
N GLU A 314 -7.09 -7.74 25.78
CA GLU A 314 -5.83 -8.47 25.79
C GLU A 314 -5.16 -8.44 24.41
N GLY A 315 -5.94 -8.62 23.34
CA GLY A 315 -5.50 -8.47 21.97
C GLY A 315 -5.02 -7.05 21.66
N PHE A 316 -5.72 -6.01 22.14
CA PHE A 316 -5.30 -4.62 21.98
C PHE A 316 -3.97 -4.31 22.69
N LEU A 317 -3.84 -4.74 23.95
CA LEU A 317 -2.63 -4.51 24.74
C LEU A 317 -1.42 -5.24 24.15
N ASN A 318 -1.61 -6.46 23.62
CA ASN A 318 -0.55 -7.29 23.04
C ASN A 318 -0.37 -7.15 21.53
N ALA A 319 -1.08 -6.23 20.87
CA ALA A 319 -1.04 -6.08 19.41
C ALA A 319 0.34 -5.62 18.91
N TYR A 320 0.81 -6.18 17.80
CA TYR A 320 1.94 -5.60 17.08
C TYR A 320 1.62 -4.23 16.51
N ILE A 321 2.67 -3.41 16.29
CA ILE A 321 2.51 -2.24 15.44
C ILE A 321 2.28 -2.71 14.01
N VAL A 322 1.15 -2.29 13.44
CA VAL A 322 0.73 -2.54 12.05
C VAL A 322 0.59 -1.24 11.25
N ASN A 323 0.76 -0.08 11.88
CA ASN A 323 0.83 1.21 11.20
C ASN A 323 2.16 1.36 10.43
N GLY A 324 2.11 1.14 9.11
CA GLY A 324 3.25 1.23 8.20
C GLY A 324 3.99 2.56 8.24
N PHE A 325 3.29 3.69 8.43
CA PHE A 325 3.92 5.00 8.56
C PHE A 325 4.81 5.08 9.81
N MET A 326 4.31 4.63 10.96
CA MET A 326 5.10 4.60 12.19
C MET A 326 6.22 3.57 12.13
N ILE A 327 5.97 2.38 11.57
CA ILE A 327 7.03 1.37 11.33
C ILE A 327 8.18 2.00 10.55
N PHE A 328 7.88 2.72 9.47
CA PHE A 328 8.91 3.34 8.64
C PHE A 328 9.76 4.37 9.41
N LEU A 329 9.11 5.23 10.21
CA LEU A 329 9.82 6.22 11.01
C LEU A 329 10.60 5.60 12.17
N LEU A 330 10.09 4.53 12.79
CA LEU A 330 10.83 3.80 13.83
C LEU A 330 12.03 3.05 13.23
N ASP A 331 11.89 2.55 12.00
CA ASP A 331 12.95 1.83 11.28
C ASP A 331 14.10 2.75 10.84
N TRP A 332 13.80 3.96 10.41
CA TRP A 332 14.82 4.91 9.93
C TRP A 332 15.19 6.00 10.94
N GLY A 333 14.41 6.17 12.00
CA GLY A 333 14.40 7.39 12.79
C GLY A 333 13.69 8.54 12.07
N LEU A 334 13.31 9.57 12.84
CA LEU A 334 12.54 10.70 12.35
C LEU A 334 13.30 11.49 11.28
N VAL A 335 14.59 11.73 11.49
CA VAL A 335 15.41 12.58 10.59
C VAL A 335 15.58 11.92 9.22
N ILE A 336 16.07 10.67 9.19
CA ILE A 336 16.32 9.97 7.93
C ILE A 336 14.98 9.56 7.29
N GLY A 337 14.02 9.08 8.07
CA GLY A 337 12.69 8.72 7.58
C GLY A 337 11.99 9.89 6.88
N LEU A 338 11.91 11.06 7.52
CA LEU A 338 11.29 12.24 6.89
C LEU A 338 12.05 12.70 5.64
N PHE A 339 13.38 12.63 5.63
CA PHE A 339 14.16 12.91 4.43
C PHE A 339 13.80 11.95 3.29
N LEU A 340 13.70 10.64 3.55
CA LEU A 340 13.34 9.64 2.55
C LEU A 340 11.91 9.85 2.01
N LEU A 341 10.94 10.16 2.88
CA LEU A 341 9.58 10.51 2.46
C LEU A 341 9.56 11.79 1.60
N TYR A 342 10.35 12.80 1.97
CA TYR A 342 10.51 13.99 1.16
C TYR A 342 11.07 13.67 -0.24
N ARG A 343 12.07 12.79 -0.33
CA ARG A 343 12.63 12.33 -1.61
C ARG A 343 11.58 11.60 -2.45
N MET A 344 10.77 10.75 -1.84
CA MET A 344 9.64 10.09 -2.48
C MET A 344 8.65 11.10 -3.08
N ILE A 345 8.28 12.14 -2.33
CA ILE A 345 7.35 13.19 -2.80
C ILE A 345 7.92 13.98 -3.99
N LYS A 346 9.23 14.19 -4.01
CA LYS A 346 9.95 14.91 -5.07
C LYS A 346 10.33 14.05 -6.28
N ALA A 347 10.03 12.76 -6.26
CA ALA A 347 10.33 11.84 -7.34
C ALA A 347 9.58 12.22 -8.63
N ASP A 348 10.17 12.01 -9.81
CA ASP A 348 9.60 12.41 -11.11
C ASP A 348 8.94 11.23 -11.87
N PHE A 349 8.37 10.27 -11.16
CA PHE A 349 7.72 9.10 -11.76
C PHE A 349 6.33 9.40 -12.37
N MET A 350 5.77 10.58 -12.10
CA MET A 350 4.45 10.98 -12.58
C MET A 350 4.38 12.51 -12.72
N GLU A 351 3.75 12.98 -13.79
CA GLU A 351 3.50 14.40 -14.06
C GLU A 351 2.04 14.60 -14.51
N PRO A 352 1.44 15.79 -14.28
CA PRO A 352 1.99 16.91 -13.51
C PRO A 352 2.13 16.58 -12.01
N THR A 353 2.87 17.40 -11.27
CA THR A 353 3.08 17.22 -9.82
C THR A 353 1.76 17.05 -9.02
N THR A 354 0.66 17.69 -9.41
CA THR A 354 -0.65 17.49 -8.77
C THR A 354 -1.18 16.07 -8.95
N VAL A 355 -0.98 15.48 -10.13
CA VAL A 355 -1.36 14.08 -10.39
C VAL A 355 -0.49 13.14 -9.57
N ARG A 356 0.81 13.40 -9.49
CA ARG A 356 1.72 12.64 -8.63
C ARG A 356 1.33 12.69 -7.16
N ILE A 357 0.99 13.86 -6.62
CA ILE A 357 0.61 14.02 -5.22
C ILE A 357 -0.66 13.23 -4.90
N GLY A 358 -1.68 13.23 -5.76
CA GLY A 358 -2.89 12.43 -5.53
C GLY A 358 -2.61 10.92 -5.53
N PHE A 359 -1.72 10.45 -6.39
CA PHE A 359 -1.25 9.07 -6.37
C PHE A 359 -0.48 8.74 -5.07
N LEU A 360 0.46 9.58 -4.66
CA LEU A 360 1.22 9.40 -3.41
C LEU A 360 0.33 9.49 -2.17
N LEU A 361 -0.71 10.30 -2.20
CA LEU A 361 -1.69 10.41 -1.11
C LEU A 361 -2.36 9.07 -0.84
N THR A 362 -2.64 8.29 -1.89
CA THR A 362 -3.18 6.93 -1.74
C THR A 362 -2.18 6.04 -0.98
N ILE A 363 -0.89 6.07 -1.35
CA ILE A 363 0.17 5.30 -0.66
C ILE A 363 0.29 5.72 0.81
N LEU A 364 0.29 7.03 1.08
CA LEU A 364 0.40 7.55 2.44
C LEU A 364 -0.80 7.15 3.31
N LEU A 365 -2.02 7.22 2.78
CA LEU A 365 -3.22 6.75 3.49
C LEU A 365 -3.18 5.24 3.74
N THR A 366 -2.69 4.45 2.78
CA THR A 366 -2.47 3.02 2.98
C THR A 366 -1.39 2.76 4.04
N LEU A 367 -0.32 3.55 4.13
CA LEU A 367 0.70 3.40 5.19
C LEU A 367 0.14 3.60 6.60
N PHE A 368 -0.84 4.48 6.79
CA PHE A 368 -1.48 4.64 8.11
C PHE A 368 -2.36 3.44 8.47
N ALA A 369 -2.87 2.73 7.47
CA ALA A 369 -3.74 1.59 7.68
C ALA A 369 -3.00 0.24 7.68
N GLU A 370 -1.97 0.08 6.86
CA GLU A 370 -1.38 -1.21 6.54
C GLU A 370 0.16 -1.17 6.65
N PRO A 371 0.81 -2.28 7.05
CA PRO A 371 2.26 -2.34 7.26
C PRO A 371 3.05 -2.47 5.95
N ILE A 372 2.72 -1.67 4.93
CA ILE A 372 3.33 -1.74 3.59
C ILE A 372 4.74 -1.11 3.51
N SER A 373 5.24 -0.50 4.58
CA SER A 373 6.53 0.20 4.59
C SER A 373 7.75 -0.72 4.48
N SER A 374 7.60 -1.99 4.86
CA SER A 374 8.67 -2.99 4.76
C SER A 374 8.72 -3.70 3.39
N THR A 375 7.91 -3.25 2.43
CA THR A 375 7.66 -3.95 1.16
C THR A 375 8.48 -3.37 0.01
N ALA A 376 8.77 -4.20 -0.99
CA ALA A 376 9.48 -3.76 -2.18
C ALA A 376 8.71 -2.68 -2.96
N PHE A 377 7.38 -2.78 -2.94
CA PHE A 377 6.49 -1.79 -3.56
C PHE A 377 6.67 -0.39 -2.95
N PHE A 378 6.75 -0.29 -1.62
CA PHE A 378 6.97 0.99 -0.96
C PHE A 378 8.39 1.51 -1.22
N TYR A 379 9.40 0.66 -1.04
CA TYR A 379 10.80 1.04 -1.24
C TYR A 379 11.13 1.43 -2.69
N PHE A 380 10.40 0.91 -3.68
CA PHE A 380 10.50 1.38 -5.06
C PHE A 380 10.34 2.90 -5.16
N PHE A 381 9.35 3.50 -4.49
CA PHE A 381 9.12 4.95 -4.58
C PHE A 381 10.19 5.75 -3.85
N VAL A 382 10.64 5.27 -2.69
CA VAL A 382 11.75 5.87 -1.93
C VAL A 382 13.02 5.86 -2.77
N ILE A 383 13.40 4.70 -3.29
CA ILE A 383 14.61 4.50 -4.09
C ILE A 383 14.54 5.30 -5.39
N TYR A 384 13.39 5.29 -6.07
CA TYR A 384 13.18 6.09 -7.28
C TYR A 384 13.36 7.58 -6.99
N GLY A 385 12.87 8.09 -5.86
CA GLY A 385 13.05 9.49 -5.45
C GLY A 385 14.50 9.88 -5.13
N ILE A 386 15.33 8.93 -4.72
CA ILE A 386 16.76 9.15 -4.48
C ILE A 386 17.55 9.11 -5.80
N LEU A 387 17.27 8.11 -6.64
CA LEU A 387 18.03 7.82 -7.86
C LEU A 387 17.57 8.60 -9.09
N GLY A 388 16.32 9.06 -9.10
CA GLY A 388 15.73 9.82 -10.19
C GLY A 388 16.62 10.98 -10.60
N LYS A 389 17.03 11.02 -11.87
CA LYS A 389 17.64 12.22 -12.42
C LYS A 389 16.54 13.25 -12.50
N ARG A 390 16.77 14.48 -12.03
CA ARG A 390 15.97 15.63 -12.44
C ARG A 390 16.18 15.83 -13.93
N THR A 391 15.44 15.10 -14.76
CA THR A 391 15.34 15.40 -16.17
C THR A 391 14.68 16.77 -16.23
N LYS A 392 15.43 17.81 -16.63
CA LYS A 392 14.81 19.06 -17.09
C LYS A 392 13.90 18.65 -18.24
N THR A 393 12.60 18.66 -18.01
CA THR A 393 11.58 18.31 -19.00
C THR A 393 11.76 19.24 -20.20
N GLN A 394 12.35 18.74 -21.29
CA GLN A 394 12.19 19.36 -22.59
C GLN A 394 10.78 19.00 -23.08
N ASN A 395 9.96 20.04 -23.20
CA ASN A 395 8.68 20.12 -23.87
C ASN A 395 7.51 19.33 -23.27
N GLY A 396 6.52 20.11 -22.85
CA GLY A 396 5.28 19.62 -22.27
C GLY A 396 4.49 18.77 -23.25
N ILE A 397 4.05 17.63 -22.77
CA ILE A 397 2.95 16.89 -23.39
C ILE A 397 1.69 17.68 -23.06
N GLY A 398 1.05 18.20 -24.11
CA GLY A 398 -0.21 18.92 -24.02
C GLY A 398 -1.28 18.01 -23.44
N TYR A 399 -1.71 18.31 -22.21
CA TYR A 399 -3.06 17.96 -21.81
C TYR A 399 -4.00 18.74 -22.71
N ALA A 400 -4.86 18.02 -23.43
CA ALA A 400 -5.94 18.61 -24.20
C ALA A 400 -6.70 19.61 -23.31
N ARG A 401 -6.51 20.90 -23.62
CA ARG A 401 -7.37 21.97 -23.13
C ARG A 401 -8.74 21.74 -23.76
N THR A 402 -9.66 21.17 -22.99
CA THR A 402 -11.10 21.46 -23.01
C THR A 402 -11.73 21.08 -21.66
#